data_AF-K1XNU5-F1
#
_entry.id   AF-K1XNU5-F1
#
_cell.length_a   1.000
_cell.length_b   1.000
_cell.length_c   1.000
_cell.angle_alpha   90.00
_cell.angle_beta   90.00
_cell.angle_gamma   90.00
#
_symmetry.space_group_name_H-M   'P 1'
#
loop_
_entity.id
_entity.type
_entity.pdbx_description
1 polymer ?
#
loop_
_entity_poly.entity_id
_entity_poly.type
_entity_poly.pdbx_seq_one_letter_code
_entity_poly.pdbx_strand_id
1 'polypeptide(L)'
;VLVRFRSESVPDDVTVFRCETCGGNWFPNGNLKRFKRAQSVKLSFFKTWHIPLPSAYAILLPIFLIVIITGGLFITVKSIQEQQQLESQARGLVGKPVVRTISPTEVYITFTTQKPVAASLTYWTTTLKNTVVVNAQPQTSHTVRLSALSPKTTYSYQITLDSVQTEIFTFTTK
;
A
#
# COMPACT_ATOMS: atom_id res chain seq x y z
N VAL A 1 53.88 17.67 14.52
CA VAL A 1 54.91 17.30 13.51
C VAL A 1 54.34 17.53 12.11
N LEU A 2 55.17 17.96 11.15
CA LEU A 2 54.77 18.11 9.74
C LEU A 2 55.17 16.85 8.96
N VAL A 3 54.19 16.17 8.38
CA VAL A 3 54.42 14.96 7.56
C VAL A 3 54.09 15.24 6.10
N ARG A 4 54.82 14.60 5.17
CA ARG A 4 54.57 14.77 3.74
C ARG A 4 53.20 14.18 3.39
N PHE A 5 52.31 15.00 2.86
CA PHE A 5 50.96 14.60 2.48
C PHE A 5 50.94 14.12 1.03
N ARG A 6 50.58 12.86 0.83
CA ARG A 6 50.35 12.26 -0.49
C ARG A 6 48.89 11.85 -0.60
N SER A 7 48.25 12.31 -1.66
CA SER A 7 46.87 11.98 -2.00
C SER A 7 46.75 12.04 -3.51
N GLU A 8 45.81 11.30 -4.09
CA GLU A 8 45.42 11.41 -5.50
C GLU A 8 45.05 12.85 -5.90
N SER A 9 44.71 13.70 -4.93
CA SER A 9 44.43 15.12 -5.15
C SER A 9 45.69 16.01 -5.23
N VAL A 10 46.88 15.49 -4.93
CA VAL A 10 48.15 16.24 -4.96
C VAL A 10 49.02 15.69 -6.11
N PRO A 11 49.35 16.51 -7.13
CA PRO A 11 50.26 16.11 -8.20
C PRO A 11 51.64 15.68 -7.68
N ASP A 12 52.28 14.71 -8.35
CA ASP A 12 53.59 14.19 -7.93
C ASP A 12 54.71 15.24 -7.93
N ASP A 13 54.56 16.29 -8.74
CA ASP A 13 55.50 17.42 -8.84
C ASP A 13 55.29 18.49 -7.76
N VAL A 14 54.27 18.34 -6.91
CA VAL A 14 53.92 19.28 -5.84
C VAL A 14 54.19 18.67 -4.47
N THR A 15 54.97 19.38 -3.65
CA THR A 15 55.19 18.98 -2.26
C THR A 15 54.24 19.72 -1.32
N VAL A 16 53.49 18.95 -0.51
CA VAL A 16 52.61 19.46 0.55
C VAL A 16 52.97 18.76 1.84
N PHE A 17 53.07 19.52 2.93
CA PHE A 17 53.21 18.98 4.27
C PHE A 17 51.93 19.22 5.07
N ARG A 18 51.48 18.25 5.84
CA ARG A 18 50.31 18.35 6.71
C ARG A 18 50.73 18.24 8.17
N CYS A 19 50.20 19.13 8.99
CA CYS A 19 50.35 19.14 10.43
C CYS A 19 49.44 18.05 11.03
N GLU A 20 50.02 17.07 11.72
CA GLU A 20 49.21 16.01 12.36
C GLU A 20 48.41 16.53 13.56
N THR A 21 48.93 17.54 14.25
CA THR A 21 48.35 18.07 15.49
C THR A 21 47.24 19.10 15.23
N CYS A 22 47.35 19.85 14.14
CA CYS A 22 46.51 21.00 13.82
C CYS A 22 45.77 20.88 12.48
N GLY A 23 46.06 19.86 11.67
CA GLY A 23 45.44 19.60 10.38
C GLY A 23 45.82 20.57 9.25
N GLY A 24 46.56 21.65 9.55
CA GLY A 24 46.98 22.65 8.57
C GLY A 24 47.92 22.11 7.50
N ASN A 25 47.81 22.67 6.29
CA ASN A 25 48.67 22.32 5.15
C ASN A 25 49.69 23.42 4.90
N TRP A 26 50.96 23.03 4.73
CA TRP A 26 52.08 23.91 4.45
C TRP A 26 52.69 23.58 3.08
N PHE A 27 52.95 24.62 2.29
CA PHE A 27 53.41 24.52 0.91
C PHE A 27 54.76 25.26 0.74
N PRO A 28 55.89 24.54 0.62
CA PRO A 28 57.21 25.16 0.40
C PRO A 28 57.31 25.83 -0.98
N ASN A 29 58.23 26.79 -1.15
CA ASN A 29 58.81 27.16 -2.45
C ASN A 29 57.81 27.38 -3.61
N GLY A 30 56.70 28.07 -3.35
CA GLY A 30 55.70 28.39 -4.39
C GLY A 30 54.84 27.19 -4.85
N ASN A 31 54.95 26.03 -4.20
CA ASN A 31 54.14 24.85 -4.49
C ASN A 31 52.63 25.11 -4.35
N LEU A 32 52.22 26.09 -3.53
CA LEU A 32 50.82 26.51 -3.43
C LEU A 32 50.26 26.98 -4.77
N LYS A 33 51.03 27.74 -5.56
CA LYS A 33 50.58 28.26 -6.85
C LYS A 33 50.42 27.13 -7.87
N ARG A 34 51.35 26.16 -7.86
CA ARG A 34 51.29 24.96 -8.71
C ARG A 34 50.10 24.09 -8.34
N PHE A 35 49.89 23.84 -7.05
CA PHE A 35 48.73 23.12 -6.53
C PHE A 35 47.42 23.78 -6.96
N LYS A 36 47.27 25.10 -6.76
CA LYS A 36 46.07 25.84 -7.17
C LYS A 36 45.82 25.75 -8.68
N ARG A 37 46.87 25.82 -9.50
CA ARG A 37 46.77 25.64 -10.95
C ARG A 37 46.24 24.25 -11.30
N ALA A 38 46.81 23.20 -10.71
CA ALA A 38 46.36 21.82 -10.94
C ALA A 38 44.88 21.61 -10.54
N GLN A 39 44.45 22.15 -9.39
CA GLN A 39 43.04 22.10 -8.98
C GLN A 39 42.12 22.90 -9.92
N SER A 40 42.57 24.06 -10.40
CA SER A 40 41.78 24.87 -11.34
C SER A 40 41.55 24.19 -12.69
N VAL A 41 42.55 23.44 -13.19
CA VAL A 41 42.41 22.63 -14.41
C VAL A 41 41.38 21.53 -14.20
N LYS A 42 41.45 20.82 -13.07
CA LYS A 42 40.47 19.79 -12.70
C LYS A 42 39.05 20.37 -12.62
N LEU A 43 38.88 21.52 -11.96
CA LEU A 43 37.58 22.20 -11.89
C LEU A 43 37.08 22.63 -13.28
N SER A 44 37.97 23.18 -14.11
CA SER A 44 37.60 23.60 -15.47
C SER A 44 37.17 22.41 -16.35
N PHE A 45 37.79 21.24 -16.18
CA PHE A 45 37.37 20.01 -16.85
C PHE A 45 35.93 19.65 -16.48
N PHE A 46 35.61 19.53 -15.19
CA PHE A 46 34.23 19.23 -14.76
C PHE A 46 33.22 20.28 -15.20
N LYS A 47 33.60 21.57 -15.20
CA LYS A 47 32.75 22.68 -15.67
C LYS A 47 32.47 22.61 -17.17
N THR A 48 33.50 22.38 -18.01
CA THR A 48 33.36 22.30 -19.47
C THR A 48 32.51 21.11 -19.90
N TRP A 49 32.70 19.96 -19.26
CA TRP A 49 31.99 18.73 -19.61
C TRP A 49 30.64 18.58 -18.91
N HIS A 50 30.23 19.56 -18.09
CA HIS A 50 28.98 19.51 -17.31
C HIS A 50 28.83 18.23 -16.46
N ILE A 51 29.96 17.63 -16.06
CA ILE A 51 29.98 16.44 -15.22
C ILE A 51 29.91 16.91 -13.76
N PRO A 52 28.92 16.46 -12.97
CA PRO A 52 28.86 16.81 -11.57
C PRO A 52 30.11 16.30 -10.85
N LEU A 53 30.63 17.10 -9.92
CA LEU A 53 31.82 16.72 -9.15
C LEU A 53 31.55 15.38 -8.42
N PRO A 54 32.55 14.52 -8.21
CA PRO A 54 32.39 13.24 -7.53
C PRO A 54 31.69 13.35 -6.15
N SER A 55 31.88 14.46 -5.45
CA SER A 55 31.19 14.75 -4.19
C SER A 55 29.68 14.96 -4.34
N ALA A 56 29.19 15.40 -5.49
CA ALA A 56 27.76 15.54 -5.77
C ALA A 56 27.10 14.17 -6.00
N TYR A 57 27.78 13.23 -6.65
CA TYR A 57 27.28 11.86 -6.83
C TYR A 57 27.03 11.13 -5.51
N ALA A 58 27.83 11.40 -4.47
CA ALA A 58 27.65 10.85 -3.12
C ALA A 58 26.31 11.22 -2.48
N ILE A 59 25.66 12.31 -2.93
CA ILE A 59 24.38 12.79 -2.42
C ILE A 59 23.25 12.43 -3.39
N LEU A 60 23.49 12.49 -4.71
CA LEU A 60 22.48 12.23 -5.73
C LEU A 60 22.02 10.76 -5.75
N LEU A 61 22.94 9.81 -5.57
CA LEU A 61 22.61 8.38 -5.52
C LEU A 61 21.62 8.01 -4.41
N PRO A 62 21.86 8.37 -3.12
CA PRO A 62 20.91 8.07 -2.06
C PRO A 62 19.58 8.81 -2.23
N ILE A 63 19.58 10.06 -2.72
CA ILE A 63 18.32 10.79 -2.98
C ILE A 63 17.49 10.07 -4.05
N PHE A 64 18.12 9.62 -5.13
CA PHE A 64 17.43 8.89 -6.19
C PHE A 64 16.81 7.59 -5.68
N LEU A 65 17.52 6.83 -4.84
CA LEU A 65 16.98 5.63 -4.21
C LEU A 65 15.77 5.94 -3.31
N ILE A 66 15.82 7.02 -2.53
CA ILE A 66 14.70 7.45 -1.67
C ILE A 66 13.48 7.81 -2.52
N VAL A 67 13.65 8.53 -3.64
CA VAL A 67 12.56 8.88 -4.55
C VAL A 67 11.91 7.65 -5.16
N ILE A 68 12.70 6.65 -5.55
CA ILE A 68 12.17 5.38 -6.09
C ILE A 68 11.38 4.63 -5.01
N ILE A 69 11.92 4.52 -3.79
CA ILE A 69 11.26 3.79 -2.70
C ILE A 69 9.95 4.47 -2.32
N THR A 70 9.96 5.79 -2.14
CA THR A 70 8.75 6.56 -1.76
C THR A 70 7.69 6.54 -2.87
N GLY A 71 8.09 6.69 -4.13
CA GLY A 71 7.19 6.56 -5.27
C GLY A 71 6.60 5.16 -5.40
N GLY A 72 7.44 4.13 -5.23
CA GLY A 72 7.02 2.73 -5.25
C GLY A 72 6.00 2.41 -4.15
N LEU A 73 6.26 2.85 -2.91
CA LEU A 73 5.31 2.74 -1.80
C LEU A 73 3.98 3.43 -2.09
N PHE A 74 4.00 4.61 -2.69
CA PHE A 74 2.77 5.33 -3.02
C PHE A 74 1.93 4.59 -4.08
N ILE A 75 2.58 4.04 -5.11
CA ILE A 75 1.90 3.27 -6.16
C ILE A 75 1.31 1.97 -5.58
N THR A 76 2.09 1.22 -4.78
CA THR A 76 1.61 -0.04 -4.19
C THR A 76 0.47 0.19 -3.22
N VAL A 77 0.54 1.22 -2.36
CA VAL A 77 -0.56 1.58 -1.45
C VAL A 77 -1.83 1.91 -2.24
N LYS A 78 -1.74 2.72 -3.30
CA LYS A 78 -2.89 3.02 -4.16
C LYS A 78 -3.50 1.77 -4.79
N SER A 79 -2.66 0.88 -5.33
CA SER A 79 -3.12 -0.37 -5.94
C SER A 79 -3.80 -1.31 -4.94
N ILE A 80 -3.28 -1.40 -3.71
CA ILE A 80 -3.88 -2.22 -2.65
C ILE A 80 -5.23 -1.62 -2.22
N GLN A 81 -5.31 -0.29 -2.11
CA GLN A 81 -6.52 0.39 -1.67
C GLN A 81 -7.69 0.23 -2.66
N GLU A 82 -7.43 0.26 -3.96
CA GLU A 82 -8.46 -0.01 -4.99
C GLU A 82 -9.00 -1.46 -4.90
N GLN A 83 -8.12 -2.45 -4.69
CA GLN A 83 -8.55 -3.85 -4.54
C GLN A 83 -9.36 -4.08 -3.25
N GLN A 84 -8.98 -3.44 -2.15
CA GLN A 84 -9.66 -3.63 -0.87
C GLN A 84 -11.07 -3.04 -0.83
N GLN A 85 -11.37 -1.99 -1.61
CA GLN A 85 -12.71 -1.38 -1.62
C GLN A 85 -13.82 -2.33 -2.12
N LEU A 86 -13.49 -3.32 -2.95
CA LEU A 86 -14.46 -4.31 -3.41
C LEU A 86 -14.86 -5.30 -2.30
N GLU A 87 -13.94 -5.64 -1.39
CA GLU A 87 -14.21 -6.61 -0.32
C GLU A 87 -14.66 -5.95 1.01
N SER A 88 -14.15 -4.76 1.34
CA SER A 88 -14.45 -4.11 2.62
C SER A 88 -15.86 -3.50 2.68
N GLN A 89 -16.44 -3.13 1.53
CA GLN A 89 -17.82 -2.60 1.51
C GLN A 89 -18.84 -3.67 1.91
N ALA A 90 -18.63 -4.94 1.53
CA ALA A 90 -19.56 -6.02 1.84
C ALA A 90 -19.68 -6.30 3.36
N ARG A 91 -18.59 -6.22 4.12
CA ARG A 91 -18.58 -6.51 5.57
C ARG A 91 -19.22 -5.40 6.43
N GLY A 92 -19.46 -4.22 5.88
CA GLY A 92 -20.13 -3.12 6.59
C GLY A 92 -21.60 -2.94 6.20
N LEU A 93 -22.05 -3.50 5.08
CA LEU A 93 -23.34 -3.13 4.49
C LEU A 93 -24.55 -3.73 5.22
N VAL A 94 -24.42 -4.91 5.83
CA VAL A 94 -25.54 -5.66 6.43
C VAL A 94 -25.31 -5.87 7.93
N GLY A 95 -26.24 -5.41 8.76
CA GLY A 95 -26.31 -5.78 10.18
C GLY A 95 -26.59 -7.28 10.33
N LYS A 96 -26.05 -7.90 11.39
CA LYS A 96 -26.18 -9.36 11.61
C LYS A 96 -27.64 -9.84 11.45
N PRO A 97 -27.93 -10.75 10.51
CA PRO A 97 -29.29 -11.23 10.28
C PRO A 97 -29.84 -11.97 11.50
N VAL A 98 -31.10 -11.71 11.83
CA VAL A 98 -31.85 -12.39 12.88
C VAL A 98 -32.81 -13.38 12.23
N VAL A 99 -32.66 -14.65 12.57
CA VAL A 99 -33.50 -15.75 12.08
C VAL A 99 -34.53 -16.12 13.14
N ARG A 100 -35.81 -16.12 12.78
CA ARG A 100 -36.93 -16.51 13.64
C ARG A 100 -37.71 -17.66 13.01
N THR A 101 -37.66 -18.84 13.61
CA THR A 101 -38.45 -20.01 13.20
C THR A 101 -39.85 -19.93 13.79
N ILE A 102 -40.86 -19.85 12.93
CA ILE A 102 -42.28 -19.75 13.34
C ILE A 102 -42.94 -21.13 13.35
N SER A 103 -42.64 -21.96 12.34
CA SER A 103 -43.11 -23.34 12.25
C SER A 103 -41.97 -24.24 11.73
N PRO A 104 -42.13 -25.58 11.72
CA PRO A 104 -41.15 -26.48 11.13
C PRO A 104 -40.87 -26.23 9.64
N THR A 105 -41.79 -25.53 8.95
CA THR A 105 -41.74 -25.28 7.51
C THR A 105 -41.60 -23.79 7.15
N GLU A 106 -41.55 -22.91 8.15
CA GLU A 106 -41.51 -21.45 7.95
C GLU A 106 -40.52 -20.73 8.87
N VAL A 107 -39.74 -19.85 8.23
CA VAL A 107 -38.70 -19.03 8.88
C VAL A 107 -38.78 -17.60 8.37
N TYR A 108 -38.61 -16.64 9.29
CA TYR A 108 -38.41 -15.24 8.96
C TYR A 108 -36.95 -14.86 9.16
N ILE A 109 -36.38 -14.18 8.18
CA ILE A 109 -35.02 -13.62 8.26
C ILE A 109 -35.14 -12.11 8.18
N THR A 110 -34.60 -11.41 9.18
CA THR A 110 -34.62 -9.95 9.25
C THR A 110 -33.21 -9.40 9.33
N PHE A 111 -32.89 -8.39 8.54
CA PHE A 111 -31.60 -7.72 8.55
C PHE A 111 -31.75 -6.25 8.18
N THR A 112 -30.76 -5.45 8.55
CA THR A 112 -30.73 -4.01 8.26
C THR A 112 -29.52 -3.68 7.42
N THR A 113 -29.60 -2.61 6.64
CA THR A 113 -28.51 -2.11 5.80
C THR A 113 -28.24 -0.64 6.10
N GLN A 114 -26.98 -0.20 5.93
CA GLN A 114 -26.61 1.19 6.20
C GLN A 114 -27.19 2.18 5.18
N LYS A 115 -27.45 1.72 3.95
CA LYS A 115 -27.98 2.51 2.84
C LYS A 115 -29.19 1.82 2.23
N PRO A 116 -30.19 2.56 1.71
CA PRO A 116 -31.31 1.96 1.02
C PRO A 116 -30.83 1.13 -0.18
N VAL A 117 -31.14 -0.16 -0.20
CA VAL A 117 -30.67 -1.10 -1.24
C VAL A 117 -31.73 -2.15 -1.56
N ALA A 118 -31.75 -2.66 -2.80
CA ALA A 118 -32.57 -3.81 -3.14
C ALA A 118 -31.87 -5.09 -2.70
N ALA A 119 -32.61 -6.02 -2.09
CA ALA A 119 -32.03 -7.26 -1.59
C ALA A 119 -32.74 -8.48 -2.17
N SER A 120 -31.93 -9.49 -2.50
CA SER A 120 -32.38 -10.84 -2.78
C SER A 120 -31.67 -11.83 -1.86
N LEU A 121 -32.32 -12.93 -1.55
CA LEU A 121 -31.78 -13.98 -0.68
C LEU A 121 -31.81 -15.29 -1.45
N THR A 122 -30.63 -15.89 -1.59
CA THR A 122 -30.48 -17.24 -2.14
C THR A 122 -30.28 -18.21 -0.98
N TYR A 123 -31.09 -19.26 -0.90
CA TYR A 123 -30.97 -20.30 0.11
C TYR A 123 -30.91 -21.69 -0.54
N TRP A 124 -30.19 -22.60 0.11
CA TRP A 124 -29.98 -23.93 -0.43
C TRP A 124 -29.75 -24.99 0.65
N THR A 125 -29.98 -26.23 0.24
CA THR A 125 -29.53 -27.46 0.91
C THR A 125 -28.50 -28.16 0.01
N THR A 126 -28.16 -29.41 0.31
CA THR A 126 -27.35 -30.24 -0.57
C THR A 126 -28.00 -30.52 -1.93
N THR A 127 -29.33 -30.44 -2.04
CA THR A 127 -30.09 -30.86 -3.22
C THR A 127 -30.94 -29.77 -3.87
N LEU A 128 -31.26 -28.70 -3.13
CA LEU A 128 -32.16 -27.64 -3.59
C LEU A 128 -31.49 -26.28 -3.46
N LYS A 129 -31.66 -25.40 -4.45
CA LYS A 129 -31.20 -24.00 -4.41
C LYS A 129 -32.29 -23.10 -4.97
N ASN A 130 -32.75 -22.16 -4.16
CA ASN A 130 -33.83 -21.24 -4.49
C ASN A 130 -33.42 -19.80 -4.20
N THR A 131 -33.94 -18.87 -5.00
CA THR A 131 -33.72 -17.42 -4.83
C THR A 131 -35.04 -16.72 -4.62
N VAL A 132 -35.11 -15.86 -3.60
CA VAL A 132 -36.29 -15.07 -3.26
C VAL A 132 -35.92 -13.60 -3.24
N VAL A 133 -36.73 -12.77 -3.89
CA VAL A 133 -36.59 -11.32 -3.81
C VAL A 133 -37.12 -10.87 -2.45
N VAL A 134 -36.30 -10.18 -1.65
CA VAL A 134 -36.69 -9.68 -0.32
C VAL A 134 -37.45 -8.38 -0.48
N ASN A 135 -36.91 -7.45 -1.25
CA ASN A 135 -37.51 -6.16 -1.58
C ASN A 135 -36.99 -5.69 -2.93
N ALA A 136 -37.91 -5.38 -3.85
CA ALA A 136 -37.57 -4.83 -5.16
C ALA A 136 -37.23 -3.33 -5.10
N GLN A 137 -37.75 -2.62 -4.10
CA GLN A 137 -37.47 -1.20 -3.88
C GLN A 137 -36.37 -1.02 -2.82
N PRO A 138 -35.47 -0.04 -2.98
CA PRO A 138 -34.40 0.20 -2.01
C PRO A 138 -34.92 0.54 -0.61
N GLN A 139 -34.54 -0.26 0.38
CA GLN A 139 -34.92 -0.07 1.80
C GLN A 139 -33.71 -0.30 2.72
N THR A 140 -33.79 0.16 3.96
CA THR A 140 -32.77 -0.06 5.00
C THR A 140 -33.11 -1.18 5.98
N SER A 141 -34.36 -1.63 5.98
CA SER A 141 -34.85 -2.73 6.81
C SER A 141 -35.52 -3.77 5.92
N HIS A 142 -35.09 -5.01 6.05
CA HIS A 142 -35.48 -6.10 5.17
C HIS A 142 -36.00 -7.26 5.99
N THR A 143 -37.13 -7.82 5.57
CA THR A 143 -37.72 -9.02 6.16
C THR A 143 -38.19 -9.94 5.06
N VAL A 144 -37.73 -11.19 5.09
CA VAL A 144 -38.14 -12.23 4.15
C VAL A 144 -38.74 -13.41 4.89
N ARG A 145 -39.86 -13.91 4.36
CA ARG A 145 -40.50 -15.15 4.78
C ARG A 145 -40.09 -16.26 3.84
N LEU A 146 -39.46 -17.30 4.39
CA LEU A 146 -39.18 -18.54 3.68
C LEU A 146 -40.22 -19.58 4.10
N SER A 147 -40.88 -20.19 3.12
CA SER A 147 -41.93 -21.19 3.31
C SER A 147 -41.61 -22.49 2.59
N ALA A 148 -42.39 -23.54 2.87
CA ALA A 148 -42.22 -24.87 2.29
C ALA A 148 -40.82 -25.47 2.55
N LEU A 149 -40.27 -25.19 3.74
CA LEU A 149 -39.01 -25.78 4.18
C LEU A 149 -39.26 -27.17 4.77
N SER A 150 -38.27 -28.05 4.65
CA SER A 150 -38.30 -29.35 5.31
C SER A 150 -38.02 -29.19 6.81
N PRO A 151 -38.80 -29.84 7.71
CA PRO A 151 -38.51 -29.87 9.14
C PRO A 151 -37.14 -30.43 9.47
N LYS A 152 -36.54 -30.01 10.60
CA LYS A 152 -35.23 -30.48 11.10
C LYS A 152 -34.11 -30.49 10.05
N THR A 153 -34.15 -29.55 9.11
CA THR A 153 -33.19 -29.47 8.00
C THR A 153 -32.36 -28.21 8.12
N THR A 154 -31.05 -28.33 7.88
CA THR A 154 -30.12 -27.20 7.85
C THR A 154 -30.08 -26.59 6.46
N TYR A 155 -30.31 -25.29 6.40
CA TYR A 155 -30.25 -24.48 5.19
C TYR A 155 -29.08 -23.51 5.30
N SER A 156 -28.35 -23.37 4.20
CA SER A 156 -27.40 -22.29 4.00
C SER A 156 -28.06 -21.19 3.19
N TYR A 157 -27.77 -19.93 3.49
CA TYR A 157 -28.28 -18.79 2.73
C TYR A 157 -27.24 -17.68 2.59
N GLN A 158 -27.42 -16.90 1.54
CA GLN A 158 -26.57 -15.75 1.22
C GLN A 158 -27.46 -14.62 0.73
N ILE A 159 -27.19 -13.42 1.22
CA ILE A 159 -27.92 -12.21 0.84
C ILE A 159 -27.13 -11.53 -0.27
N THR A 160 -27.81 -11.12 -1.34
CA THR A 160 -27.23 -10.31 -2.41
C THR A 160 -27.88 -8.94 -2.38
N LEU A 161 -27.06 -7.92 -2.15
CA LEU A 161 -27.44 -6.51 -2.17
C LEU A 161 -26.98 -5.91 -3.49
N ASP A 162 -27.90 -5.54 -4.38
CA ASP A 162 -27.62 -5.14 -5.76
C ASP A 162 -26.70 -6.13 -6.50
N SER A 163 -25.37 -5.93 -6.48
CA SER A 163 -24.35 -6.79 -7.10
C SER A 163 -23.34 -7.37 -6.10
N VAL A 164 -23.53 -7.15 -4.80
CA VAL A 164 -22.59 -7.56 -3.74
C VAL A 164 -23.20 -8.70 -2.94
N GLN A 165 -22.47 -9.80 -2.79
CA GLN A 165 -22.90 -10.95 -2.00
C GLN A 165 -22.32 -10.88 -0.57
N THR A 166 -23.10 -11.26 0.42
CA THR A 166 -22.65 -11.37 1.81
C THR A 166 -21.88 -12.67 2.06
N GLU A 167 -21.39 -12.84 3.29
CA GLU A 167 -20.99 -14.15 3.79
C GLU A 167 -22.17 -15.14 3.79
N ILE A 168 -21.84 -16.44 3.87
CA ILE A 168 -22.82 -17.51 3.94
C ILE A 168 -23.26 -17.69 5.39
N PHE A 169 -24.54 -17.59 5.62
CA PHE A 169 -25.19 -17.84 6.91
C PHE A 169 -25.90 -19.19 6.90
N THR A 170 -26.15 -19.75 8.07
CA THR A 170 -26.87 -21.02 8.21
C THR A 170 -27.98 -20.93 9.25
N PHE A 171 -29.04 -21.70 9.06
CA PHE A 171 -30.08 -21.92 10.05
C PHE A 171 -30.64 -23.34 9.96
N THR A 172 -31.22 -23.82 11.05
CA THR A 172 -31.86 -25.14 11.11
C THR A 172 -33.34 -24.96 11.48
N THR A 173 -34.23 -25.62 10.73
CA THR A 173 -35.67 -25.64 11.03
C THR A 173 -35.96 -26.50 12.26
N LYS A 174 -37.07 -26.20 12.97
CA LYS A 174 -37.49 -26.94 14.16
C LYS A 174 -38.12 -28.30 13.79
#